data_AF-A0AAN2C9R5-F1
#
_entry.id   AF-A0AAN2C9R5-F1
#
_cell.length_a   1.000
_cell.length_b   1.000
_cell.length_c   1.000
_cell.angle_alpha   90.00
_cell.angle_beta   90.00
_cell.angle_gamma   90.00
#
_symmetry.space_group_name_H-M   'P 1'
#
loop_
_entity.id
_entity.type
_entity.pdbx_description
1 polymer ?
#
loop_
_entity_poly.entity_id
_entity_poly.type
_entity_poly.pdbx_seq_one_letter_code
_entity_poly.pdbx_strand_id
1 'polypeptide(L)'
;MLRTMPLPFPLMAAIQSMCGRIGRVTGKGLAANIKGAFPRIVLQCVVPLLLIANTLNISADVAAMGEEAQLVSGIDRHLMTAFFVLATLALQVFVPYHRYVFF
;
A
#
# COMPACT_ATOMS: atom_id res chain seq x y z
N MET A 1 -4.84 -22.30 4.04
CA MET A 1 -5.06 -20.85 3.92
C MET A 1 -6.48 -20.47 3.50
N LEU A 2 -7.15 -21.23 2.61
CA LEU A 2 -8.53 -20.91 2.17
C LEU A 2 -9.59 -20.90 3.29
N ARG A 3 -9.43 -21.70 4.36
CA ARG A 3 -10.36 -21.70 5.52
C ARG A 3 -10.29 -20.46 6.40
N THR A 4 -9.15 -19.75 6.42
CA THR A 4 -8.96 -18.57 7.27
C THR A 4 -9.18 -17.26 6.54
N MET A 5 -9.21 -17.24 5.20
CA MET A 5 -9.48 -16.08 4.35
C MET A 5 -10.89 -15.46 4.44
N PRO A 6 -11.99 -16.21 4.68
CA PRO A 6 -13.34 -15.64 4.64
C PRO A 6 -13.62 -14.57 5.69
N LEU A 7 -12.83 -14.53 6.77
CA LEU A 7 -12.99 -13.56 7.87
C LEU A 7 -12.13 -12.29 7.72
N PRO A 8 -10.81 -12.36 7.49
CA PRO A 8 -9.94 -11.18 7.37
C PRO A 8 -10.16 -10.42 6.06
N PHE A 9 -10.55 -11.09 4.97
CA PHE A 9 -10.77 -10.42 3.68
C PHE A 9 -11.91 -9.38 3.70
N PRO A 10 -13.14 -9.72 4.14
CA PRO A 10 -14.20 -8.72 4.24
C PRO A 10 -13.90 -7.65 5.30
N LEU A 11 -13.18 -7.99 6.36
CA LEU A 11 -12.77 -7.03 7.37
C LEU A 11 -11.80 -5.99 6.79
N MET A 12 -10.79 -6.42 6.03
CA MET A 12 -9.87 -5.52 5.34
C MET A 12 -10.60 -4.61 4.35
N ALA A 13 -11.51 -5.18 3.56
CA ALA A 13 -12.32 -4.42 2.62
C ALA A 13 -13.20 -3.37 3.32
N ALA A 14 -13.83 -3.74 4.44
CA ALA A 14 -14.65 -2.83 5.24
C ALA A 14 -13.81 -1.66 5.81
N ILE A 15 -12.64 -1.97 6.39
CA ILE A 15 -11.72 -0.95 6.93
C ILE A 15 -11.25 -0.02 5.82
N GLN A 16 -10.83 -0.55 4.66
CA GLN A 16 -10.40 0.27 3.53
C GLN A 16 -11.51 1.17 3.00
N SER A 17 -12.74 0.67 2.90
CA SER A 17 -13.91 1.47 2.50
C SER A 17 -14.19 2.60 3.49
N MET A 18 -14.12 2.34 4.80
CA MET A 18 -14.26 3.38 5.83
C MET A 18 -13.16 4.44 5.72
N CYS A 19 -11.90 4.02 5.61
CA CYS A 19 -10.75 4.91 5.41
C CYS A 19 -10.90 5.80 4.16
N GLY A 20 -11.31 5.21 3.04
CA GLY A 20 -11.58 5.93 1.79
C GLY A 20 -12.71 6.94 1.93
N ARG A 21 -13.81 6.57 2.59
CA ARG A 21 -14.94 7.49 2.87
C ARG A 21 -14.52 8.65 3.77
N ILE A 22 -13.71 8.41 4.80
CA ILE A 22 -13.17 9.47 5.66
C ILE A 22 -12.31 10.42 4.84
N GLY A 23 -11.39 9.90 4.01
CA GLY A 23 -10.55 10.73 3.14
C GLY A 23 -11.37 11.55 2.14
N ARG A 24 -12.41 10.95 1.56
CA ARG A 24 -13.31 11.61 0.60
C ARG A 24 -14.15 12.72 1.21
N VAL A 25 -14.69 12.51 2.41
CA VAL A 25 -15.55 13.50 3.09
C VAL A 25 -14.72 14.63 3.72
N THR A 26 -13.54 14.32 4.27
CA THR A 26 -12.69 15.32 4.93
C THR A 26 -11.79 16.10 3.98
N GLY A 27 -11.61 15.62 2.74
CA GLY A 27 -10.68 16.18 1.76
C GLY A 27 -9.21 16.11 2.20
N LYS A 28 -8.91 15.33 3.25
CA LYS A 28 -7.61 15.24 3.90
C LYS A 28 -7.22 13.77 4.08
N GLY A 29 -5.92 13.49 4.02
CA GLY A 29 -5.41 12.15 4.32
C GLY A 29 -5.64 11.75 5.78
N LEU A 30 -5.61 10.44 6.06
CA LEU A 30 -5.78 9.88 7.41
C LEU A 30 -4.87 10.54 8.45
N ALA A 31 -3.59 10.76 8.14
CA ALA A 31 -2.65 11.39 9.06
C ALA A 31 -3.05 12.84 9.41
N ALA A 32 -3.55 13.61 8.43
CA ALA A 32 -4.02 14.97 8.66
C ALA A 32 -5.32 14.99 9.47
N ASN A 33 -6.20 14.01 9.28
CA ASN A 33 -7.42 13.85 10.08
C ASN A 33 -7.09 13.44 11.53
N ILE A 34 -6.15 12.50 11.72
CA ILE A 34 -5.67 12.08 13.05
C ILE A 34 -5.01 13.24 13.79
N LYS A 35 -4.20 14.06 13.11
CA LYS A 35 -3.58 15.26 13.69
C LYS A 35 -4.60 16.26 14.27
N GLY A 36 -5.79 16.35 13.67
CA GLY A 36 -6.86 17.25 14.12
C GLY A 36 -7.74 16.67 15.22
N ALA A 37 -7.90 15.34 15.28
CA ALA A 37 -8.80 14.66 16.21
C ALA A 37 -8.10 14.08 17.45
N PHE A 38 -6.79 13.80 17.39
CA PHE A 38 -6.04 13.10 18.43
C PHE A 38 -4.80 13.90 18.90
N PRO A 39 -4.29 13.63 20.12
CA PRO A 39 -3.07 14.25 20.61
C PRO A 39 -1.86 13.88 19.74
N ARG A 40 -0.86 14.78 19.69
CA ARG A 40 0.31 14.67 18.81
C ARG A 40 1.11 13.37 19.00
N ILE A 41 1.09 12.81 20.20
CA ILE A 41 1.76 11.54 20.54
C ILE A 41 1.22 10.39 19.68
N VAL A 42 -0.11 10.32 19.49
CA VAL A 42 -0.73 9.27 18.68
C VAL A 42 -0.27 9.37 17.23
N LEU A 43 -0.22 10.58 16.67
CA LEU A 43 0.28 10.80 15.32
C LEU A 43 1.75 10.40 15.19
N GLN A 44 2.59 10.79 16.14
CA GLN A 44 4.02 10.48 16.15
C GLN A 44 4.31 8.98 16.26
N CYS A 45 3.45 8.19 16.89
CA CYS A 45 3.57 6.73 16.91
C CYS A 45 2.99 6.07 15.65
N VAL A 46 1.83 6.52 15.17
CA VAL A 46 1.11 5.90 14.05
C VAL A 46 1.82 6.11 12.72
N VAL A 47 2.41 7.29 12.49
CA VAL A 47 3.13 7.59 11.23
C VAL A 47 4.33 6.66 10.99
N PRO A 48 5.30 6.50 11.91
CA PRO A 48 6.41 5.58 11.70
C PRO A 48 5.95 4.12 11.64
N LEU A 49 4.94 3.74 12.43
CA LEU A 49 4.38 2.39 12.36
C LEU A 49 3.78 2.09 10.97
N LEU A 50 3.00 3.02 10.43
CA LEU A 50 2.46 2.94 9.07
C LEU A 50 3.59 2.90 8.04
N LEU A 51 4.62 3.72 8.20
CA LEU A 51 5.75 3.75 7.27
C LEU A 51 6.44 2.38 7.21
N ILE A 52 6.78 1.81 8.38
CA ILE A 52 7.44 0.51 8.48
C ILE A 52 6.53 -0.58 7.91
N ALA A 53 5.25 -0.62 8.32
CA ALA A 53 4.31 -1.63 7.87
C ALA A 53 4.11 -1.62 6.34
N ASN A 54 3.92 -0.43 5.74
CA ASN A 54 3.75 -0.31 4.29
C ASN A 54 5.05 -0.64 3.54
N THR A 55 6.22 -0.26 4.07
CA THR A 55 7.51 -0.58 3.45
C THR A 55 7.74 -2.09 3.39
N LEU A 56 7.42 -2.80 4.48
CA LEU A 56 7.51 -4.26 4.53
C LEU A 56 6.52 -4.93 3.56
N ASN A 57 5.28 -4.43 3.47
CA ASN A 57 4.30 -4.95 2.51
C ASN A 57 4.78 -4.81 1.06
N ILE A 58 5.24 -3.61 0.67
CA ILE A 58 5.75 -3.38 -0.69
C ILE A 58 6.95 -4.29 -0.97
N SER A 59 7.86 -4.44 0.01
CA SER A 59 9.04 -5.30 -0.13
C SER A 59 8.66 -6.77 -0.36
N ALA A 60 7.67 -7.27 0.38
CA ALA A 60 7.18 -8.64 0.25
C ALA A 60 6.46 -8.87 -1.09
N ASP A 61 5.59 -7.95 -1.50
CA ASP A 61 4.87 -8.05 -2.78
C ASP A 61 5.84 -8.05 -3.97
N VAL A 62 6.85 -7.18 -3.95
CA VAL A 62 7.88 -7.11 -5.00
C VAL A 62 8.75 -8.36 -5.03
N ALA A 63 9.12 -8.91 -3.86
CA ALA A 63 9.87 -10.16 -3.80
C ALA A 63 9.06 -11.31 -4.40
N ALA A 64 7.78 -11.43 -4.03
CA ALA A 64 6.87 -12.42 -4.58
C ALA A 64 6.69 -12.25 -6.10
N MET A 65 6.44 -11.02 -6.59
CA MET A 65 6.33 -10.75 -8.03
C MET A 65 7.56 -11.20 -8.82
N GLY A 66 8.77 -11.02 -8.28
CA GLY A 66 9.99 -11.48 -8.91
C GLY A 66 10.11 -13.00 -8.99
N GLU A 67 9.70 -13.71 -7.93
CA GLU A 67 9.68 -15.18 -7.90
C GLU A 67 8.62 -15.75 -8.87
N GLU A 68 7.41 -15.20 -8.87
CA GLU A 68 6.36 -15.58 -9.80
C GLU A 68 6.78 -15.32 -11.26
N ALA A 69 7.45 -14.19 -11.53
CA ALA A 69 7.90 -13.86 -12.87
C ALA A 69 9.08 -14.71 -13.34
N GLN A 70 9.96 -15.16 -12.43
CA GLN A 70 10.96 -16.19 -12.72
C GLN A 70 10.28 -17.51 -13.11
N LEU A 71 9.25 -17.93 -12.38
CA LEU A 71 8.51 -19.16 -12.68
C LEU A 71 7.81 -19.12 -14.05
N VAL A 72 7.32 -17.94 -14.46
CA VAL A 72 6.63 -17.77 -15.75
C VAL A 72 7.59 -17.59 -16.92
N SER A 73 8.66 -16.81 -16.76
CA SER A 73 9.56 -16.43 -17.87
C SER A 73 10.84 -17.25 -17.97
N GLY A 74 11.22 -17.95 -16.90
CA GLY A 74 12.49 -18.68 -16.79
C GLY A 74 13.73 -17.78 -16.64
N ILE A 75 13.55 -16.46 -16.51
CA ILE A 75 14.64 -15.47 -16.35
C ILE A 75 15.04 -15.38 -14.87
N ASP A 76 16.31 -15.06 -14.59
CA ASP A 76 16.85 -14.94 -13.23
C ASP A 76 16.01 -14.03 -12.31
N ARG A 77 15.78 -14.51 -11.07
CA ARG A 77 14.98 -13.85 -10.05
C ARG A 77 15.38 -12.41 -9.80
N HIS A 78 16.68 -12.16 -9.65
CA HIS A 78 17.18 -10.84 -9.24
C HIS A 78 16.93 -9.79 -10.32
N LEU A 79 17.02 -10.20 -11.59
CA LEU A 79 16.75 -9.36 -12.76
C LEU A 79 15.26 -9.03 -12.88
N MET A 80 14.38 -10.02 -12.67
CA MET A 80 12.93 -9.81 -12.69
C MET A 80 12.46 -8.94 -11.52
N THR A 81 12.93 -9.19 -10.29
CA THR A 81 12.62 -8.34 -9.13
C THR A 81 13.10 -6.90 -9.38
N ALA A 82 14.32 -6.70 -9.86
CA ALA A 82 14.85 -5.37 -10.16
C ALA A 82 14.01 -4.64 -11.23
N PHE A 83 13.57 -5.36 -12.27
CA PHE A 83 12.67 -4.82 -13.28
C PHE A 83 11.33 -4.37 -12.66
N PHE A 84 10.68 -5.22 -11.84
CA PHE A 84 9.42 -4.87 -11.19
C PHE A 84 9.56 -3.67 -10.23
N VAL A 85 10.66 -3.59 -9.47
CA VAL A 85 10.96 -2.43 -8.62
C VAL A 85 11.04 -1.16 -9.47
N LEU A 86 11.88 -1.17 -10.50
CA LEU A 86 12.12 0.00 -11.35
C LEU A 86 10.86 0.41 -12.09
N ALA A 87 10.11 -0.54 -12.65
CA ALA A 87 8.86 -0.29 -13.34
C ALA A 87 7.81 0.31 -12.39
N THR A 88 7.65 -0.26 -11.19
CA THR A 88 6.68 0.24 -10.19
C THR A 88 7.05 1.64 -9.70
N LEU A 89 8.33 1.87 -9.42
CA LEU A 89 8.83 3.17 -8.95
C LEU A 89 8.75 4.24 -10.03
N ALA A 90 9.09 3.89 -11.28
CA ALA A 90 8.88 4.76 -12.44
C ALA A 90 7.40 5.11 -12.58
N LEU A 91 6.51 4.12 -12.55
CA LEU A 91 5.07 4.36 -12.66
C LEU A 91 4.57 5.29 -11.53
N GLN A 92 5.06 5.12 -10.30
CA GLN A 92 4.67 5.95 -9.17
C GLN A 92 5.18 7.41 -9.26
N VAL A 93 6.35 7.63 -9.87
CA VAL A 93 6.89 8.98 -10.11
C VAL A 93 6.23 9.65 -11.32
N PHE A 94 6.02 8.91 -12.40
CA PHE A 94 5.51 9.42 -13.67
C PHE A 94 3.99 9.51 -13.75
N VAL A 95 3.24 8.81 -12.89
CA VAL A 95 1.78 8.94 -12.80
C VAL A 95 1.44 10.04 -11.77
N PRO A 96 1.17 11.28 -12.20
CA PRO A 96 0.82 12.35 -11.29
C PRO A 96 -0.49 12.03 -10.57
N TYR A 97 -0.46 12.11 -9.25
CA TYR A 97 -1.59 11.82 -8.35
C TYR A 97 -2.88 12.58 -8.74
N HIS A 98 -2.73 13.79 -9.29
CA HIS A 98 -3.82 14.63 -9.76
C HIS A 98 -4.55 14.06 -11.00
N ARG A 99 -3.91 13.18 -11.78
CA ARG A 99 -4.53 12.56 -12.97
C ARG A 99 -5.22 11.24 -12.66
N TYR A 100 -4.91 10.63 -11.52
CA TYR A 100 -5.52 9.39 -11.05
C TYR A 100 -6.80 9.63 -10.23
N VAL A 101 -6.88 10.77 -9.54
CA VAL A 101 -8.03 11.16 -8.74
C VAL A 101 -8.81 12.25 -9.49
N PHE A 102 -9.66 11.83 -10.42
CA PHE A 102 -10.82 12.63 -10.81
C PHE A 102 -11.84 12.51 -9.67
N PHE A 103 -12.01 13.59 -8.90
CA PHE A 103 -13.16 13.73 -8.01
C PHE A 103 -14.41 14.06 -8.82
#